data_AF-A0AAW2IWH5-F1
#
_entry.id   AF-A0AAW2IWH5-F1
#
_cell.length_a   1.000
_cell.length_b   1.000
_cell.length_c   1.000
_cell.angle_alpha   90.00
_cell.angle_beta   90.00
_cell.angle_gamma   90.00
#
_symmetry.space_group_name_H-M   'P 1'
#
loop_
_entity.id
_entity.type
_entity.pdbx_description
1 polymer ?
#
loop_
_entity_poly.entity_id
_entity_poly.type
_entity_poly.pdbx_seq_one_letter_code
_entity_poly.pdbx_strand_id
1 'polypeptide(L)'
;MGATDFEGTLDPEVAERWWEKVEDVMNLVGCTPENQLIPKMYKDKKRMEFLNLMQGDEQTVAEYELRFAALAKYAPEAVATQEDRCYRFEQGLRPEIKRGLAVRIIN
;
A
#
# COMPACT_ATOMS: atom_id res chain seq x y z
N MET A 1 16.89 -0.91 -22.65
CA MET A 1 16.58 -0.28 -21.35
C MET A 1 17.90 -0.10 -20.63
N GLY A 2 18.36 1.14 -20.46
CA GLY A 2 19.68 1.44 -19.90
C GLY A 2 20.01 2.92 -20.07
N ALA A 3 20.72 3.47 -19.08
CA ALA A 3 20.99 4.90 -18.84
C ALA A 3 21.15 5.75 -20.11
N THR A 4 20.35 6.81 -20.21
CA THR A 4 20.47 7.84 -21.25
C THR A 4 21.22 9.03 -20.67
N ASP A 5 22.54 8.98 -20.75
CA ASP A 5 23.38 10.13 -20.42
C ASP A 5 22.97 11.33 -21.31
N PHE A 6 22.76 12.49 -20.69
CA PHE A 6 22.47 13.75 -21.35
C PHE A 6 23.49 14.80 -20.90
N GLU A 7 24.38 15.17 -21.80
CA GLU A 7 25.48 16.10 -21.52
C GLU A 7 25.07 17.57 -21.64
N GLY A 8 23.79 17.84 -21.92
CA GLY A 8 23.27 19.18 -22.21
C GLY A 8 23.45 19.55 -23.68
N THR A 9 22.40 20.10 -24.28
CA THR A 9 22.36 20.57 -25.68
C THR A 9 21.62 21.89 -25.76
N LEU A 10 21.97 22.71 -26.76
CA LEU A 10 21.26 23.96 -27.08
C LEU A 10 20.04 23.73 -27.99
N ASP A 11 19.85 22.50 -28.45
CA ASP A 11 18.72 22.10 -29.31
C ASP A 11 17.52 21.65 -28.45
N PRO A 12 16.40 22.41 -28.45
CA PRO A 12 15.22 22.09 -27.66
C PRO A 12 14.58 20.75 -28.05
N GLU A 13 14.66 20.32 -29.31
CA GLU A 13 14.08 19.04 -29.71
C GLU A 13 14.84 17.84 -29.12
N VAL A 14 16.16 17.98 -28.98
CA VAL A 14 16.98 16.94 -28.36
C VAL A 14 16.68 16.84 -26.87
N ALA A 15 16.44 17.97 -26.21
CA ALA A 15 16.01 18.01 -24.81
C ALA A 15 14.62 17.40 -24.62
N GLU A 16 13.65 17.70 -25.49
CA GLU A 16 12.30 17.12 -25.45
C GLU A 16 12.32 15.60 -25.67
N ARG A 17 12.99 15.12 -26.72
CA ARG A 17 13.13 13.67 -26.97
C ARG A 17 13.86 12.94 -25.85
N TRP A 18 14.75 13.63 -25.12
CA TRP A 18 15.37 13.07 -23.94
C TRP A 18 14.38 12.99 -22.77
N TRP A 19 13.58 14.03 -22.56
CA TRP A 19 12.56 14.07 -21.52
C TRP A 19 11.48 12.99 -21.70
N GLU A 20 10.98 12.79 -22.93
CA GLU A 20 10.02 11.72 -23.26
C GLU A 20 10.55 10.34 -22.86
N LYS A 21 11.84 10.06 -23.14
CA LYS A 21 12.47 8.80 -22.75
C LYS A 21 12.60 8.66 -21.24
N VAL A 22 12.85 9.76 -20.52
CA VAL A 22 12.90 9.76 -19.06
C VAL A 22 11.52 9.47 -18.48
N GLU A 23 10.46 10.08 -19.02
CA GLU A 23 9.08 9.79 -18.62
C GLU A 23 8.70 8.34 -18.90
N ASP A 24 9.06 7.78 -20.05
CA ASP A 24 8.86 6.37 -20.37
C ASP A 24 9.57 5.44 -19.37
N VAL A 25 10.81 5.75 -19.01
CA VAL A 25 11.55 4.97 -18.00
C VAL A 25 10.90 5.11 -16.63
N MET A 26 10.49 6.32 -16.22
CA MET A 26 9.78 6.55 -14.95
C MET A 26 8.45 5.79 -14.89
N ASN A 27 7.68 5.79 -15.97
CA ASN A 27 6.43 5.03 -16.09
C ASN A 27 6.66 3.53 -16.04
N LEU A 28 7.70 3.04 -16.74
CA LEU A 28 8.08 1.63 -16.73
C LEU A 28 8.45 1.12 -15.33
N VAL A 29 9.08 1.96 -14.50
CA VAL A 29 9.43 1.61 -13.11
C VAL A 29 8.35 1.98 -12.09
N GLY A 30 7.19 2.49 -12.52
CA GLY A 30 6.07 2.86 -11.65
C GLY A 30 6.32 4.11 -10.79
N CYS A 31 7.29 4.94 -11.17
CA CYS A 31 7.60 6.22 -10.54
C CYS A 31 6.63 7.31 -11.02
N THR A 32 5.38 7.27 -10.56
CA THR A 32 4.43 8.37 -10.74
C THR A 32 4.63 9.45 -9.66
N PRO A 33 4.27 10.72 -9.88
CA PRO A 33 4.31 11.76 -8.84
C PRO A 33 3.57 11.37 -7.55
N GLU A 34 2.47 10.62 -7.69
CA GLU A 34 1.68 10.03 -6.60
C GLU A 34 2.50 9.00 -5.81
N ASN A 35 3.36 8.24 -6.49
CA ASN A 35 4.27 7.29 -5.87
C ASN A 35 5.55 7.92 -5.32
N GLN A 36 5.95 9.09 -5.83
CA GLN A 36 7.20 9.79 -5.54
C GLN A 36 7.12 10.66 -4.29
N LEU A 37 5.93 11.12 -3.87
CA LEU A 37 5.76 12.03 -2.74
C LEU A 37 5.79 11.36 -1.36
N ILE A 38 5.68 10.03 -1.31
CA ILE A 38 5.79 9.28 -0.06
C ILE A 38 7.07 8.43 -0.12
N PRO A 39 8.10 8.75 0.70
CA PRO A 39 9.34 7.99 0.72
C PRO A 39 9.08 6.49 0.83
N LYS A 40 9.78 5.67 0.03
CA LYS A 40 9.66 4.20 0.07
C LYS A 40 9.73 3.65 1.50
N MET A 41 10.65 4.16 2.30
CA MET A 41 10.79 3.81 3.72
C MET A 41 9.52 4.06 4.54
N TYR A 42 8.78 5.14 4.26
CA TYR A 42 7.50 5.40 4.91
C TYR A 42 6.42 4.41 4.46
N LYS A 43 6.34 4.11 3.16
CA LYS A 43 5.41 3.09 2.64
C LYS A 43 5.69 1.73 3.27
N ASP A 44 6.95 1.32 3.33
CA ASP A 44 7.38 0.06 3.94
C ASP A 44 7.04 0.02 5.45
N LYS A 45 7.26 1.13 6.16
CA LYS A 45 6.86 1.24 7.57
C LYS A 45 5.35 1.09 7.74
N LYS A 46 4.54 1.76 6.92
CA LYS A 46 3.08 1.67 6.96
C LYS A 46 2.55 0.30 6.56
N ARG A 47 3.21 -0.35 5.59
CA ARG A 47 2.96 -1.75 5.22
C ARG A 47 3.19 -2.67 6.40
N MET A 48 4.33 -2.55 7.10
CA MET A 48 4.61 -3.36 8.29
C MET A 48 3.66 -3.06 9.45
N GLU A 49 3.26 -1.80 9.62
CA GLU A 49 2.22 -1.41 10.59
C GLU A 49 0.89 -2.10 10.29
N PHE A 50 0.48 -2.15 9.02
CA PHE A 50 -0.70 -2.89 8.60
C PHE A 50 -0.54 -4.38 8.89
N LEU A 51 0.55 -5.02 8.43
CA LEU A 51 0.82 -6.46 8.57
C LEU A 51 0.75 -6.94 10.02
N ASN A 52 1.13 -6.09 10.99
CA ASN A 52 1.09 -6.39 12.42
C ASN A 52 -0.10 -5.75 13.14
N LEU A 53 -1.09 -5.22 12.41
CA LEU A 53 -2.23 -4.54 12.99
C LEU A 53 -3.12 -5.53 13.76
N MET A 54 -3.22 -5.31 15.06
CA MET A 54 -4.14 -6.01 15.96
C MET A 54 -5.09 -4.99 16.61
N GLN A 55 -6.31 -5.41 16.89
CA GLN A 55 -7.25 -4.65 17.70
C GLN A 55 -6.70 -4.53 19.12
N GLY A 56 -6.46 -3.30 19.60
CA GLY A 56 -5.98 -3.07 20.96
C GLY A 56 -7.07 -3.32 22.00
N ASP A 57 -6.71 -3.59 23.26
CA ASP A 57 -7.65 -4.04 24.31
C ASP A 57 -8.79 -3.05 24.59
N GLU A 58 -8.49 -1.76 24.61
CA GLU A 58 -9.46 -0.69 24.87
C GLU A 58 -10.20 -0.23 23.60
N GLN A 59 -9.85 -0.78 22.43
CA GLN A 59 -10.33 -0.31 21.14
C GLN A 59 -11.65 -0.98 20.73
N THR A 60 -12.64 -0.21 20.29
CA THR A 60 -13.85 -0.76 19.68
C THR A 60 -13.55 -1.41 18.32
N VAL A 61 -14.45 -2.29 17.84
CA VAL A 61 -14.32 -2.88 16.50
C VAL A 61 -14.38 -1.80 15.42
N ALA A 62 -15.20 -0.75 15.62
CA ALA A 62 -15.33 0.36 14.69
C ALA A 62 -14.03 1.17 14.56
N GLU A 63 -13.38 1.51 15.68
CA GLU A 63 -12.09 2.19 15.62
C GLU A 63 -11.00 1.32 14.97
N TYR A 64 -11.06 0.00 15.19
CA TYR A 64 -10.13 -0.94 14.55
C TYR A 64 -10.36 -0.99 13.03
N GLU A 65 -11.62 -1.02 12.59
CA GLU A 65 -12.01 -0.95 11.18
C GLU A 65 -11.51 0.31 10.49
N LEU A 66 -11.64 1.48 11.12
CA LEU A 66 -11.10 2.73 10.58
C LEU A 66 -9.58 2.67 10.39
N ARG A 67 -8.83 2.14 11.36
CA ARG A 67 -7.38 1.96 11.24
C ARG A 67 -7.02 0.94 10.16
N PHE A 68 -7.76 -0.15 10.09
CA PHE A 68 -7.57 -1.18 9.07
C PHE A 68 -7.76 -0.58 7.67
N ALA A 69 -8.86 0.12 7.42
CA ALA A 69 -9.16 0.77 6.15
C ALA A 69 -8.09 1.82 5.78
N ALA A 70 -7.66 2.63 6.74
CA ALA A 70 -6.63 3.66 6.54
C ALA A 70 -5.27 3.07 6.14
N LEU A 71 -4.93 1.90 6.66
CA LEU A 71 -3.63 1.23 6.45
C LEU A 71 -3.64 0.22 5.29
N ALA A 72 -4.80 -0.31 4.90
CA ALA A 72 -4.93 -1.31 3.83
C ALA A 72 -4.31 -0.87 2.49
N LYS A 73 -4.36 0.43 2.18
CA LYS A 73 -3.77 1.01 0.96
C LYS A 73 -2.24 0.82 0.85
N TYR A 74 -1.55 0.51 1.95
CA TYR A 74 -0.10 0.28 1.96
C TYR A 74 0.30 -1.19 1.80
N ALA A 75 -0.67 -2.11 1.76
CA ALA A 75 -0.44 -3.53 1.54
C ALA A 75 -1.58 -4.13 0.68
N PRO A 76 -1.79 -3.62 -0.56
CA PRO A 76 -2.86 -4.09 -1.44
C PRO A 76 -2.81 -5.60 -1.68
N GLU A 77 -1.62 -6.20 -1.69
CA GLU A 77 -1.42 -7.64 -1.84
C GLU A 77 -2.01 -8.47 -0.69
N ALA A 78 -2.18 -7.88 0.49
CA ALA A 78 -2.71 -8.57 1.65
C ALA A 78 -4.25 -8.42 1.80
N VAL A 79 -4.88 -7.67 0.90
CA VAL A 79 -6.32 -7.42 0.82
C VAL A 79 -6.80 -7.47 -0.63
N ALA A 80 -6.14 -8.28 -1.46
CA ALA A 80 -6.34 -8.30 -2.90
C ALA A 80 -7.76 -8.73 -3.29
N THR A 81 -8.34 -9.64 -2.50
CA THR A 81 -9.74 -10.06 -2.63
C THR A 81 -10.55 -9.66 -1.40
N GLN A 82 -11.88 -9.68 -1.54
CA GLN A 82 -12.78 -9.49 -0.39
C GLN A 82 -12.56 -10.59 0.68
N GLU A 83 -12.24 -11.81 0.25
CA GLU A 83 -11.94 -12.93 1.14
C GLU A 83 -10.64 -12.67 1.94
N ASP A 84 -9.56 -12.27 1.26
CA ASP A 84 -8.29 -11.91 1.93
C ASP A 84 -8.50 -10.78 2.93
N ARG A 85 -9.32 -9.79 2.54
CA ARG A 85 -9.65 -8.64 3.39
C ARG A 85 -10.41 -9.08 4.64
N CYS A 86 -11.43 -9.91 4.50
CA CYS A 86 -12.20 -10.47 5.64
C CYS A 86 -11.31 -11.31 6.55
N TYR A 87 -10.57 -12.27 5.96
CA TYR A 87 -9.66 -13.15 6.70
C TYR A 87 -8.65 -12.32 7.51
N ARG A 88 -8.03 -11.33 6.87
CA ARG A 88 -7.05 -10.49 7.54
C ARG A 88 -7.65 -9.62 8.64
N PHE A 89 -8.82 -9.04 8.39
CA PHE A 89 -9.54 -8.25 9.39
C PHE A 89 -9.83 -9.11 10.63
N GLU A 90 -10.36 -10.31 10.42
CA GLU A 90 -10.63 -11.29 11.46
C GLU A 90 -9.37 -11.68 12.21
N GLN A 91 -8.25 -11.97 11.52
CA GLN A 91 -6.98 -12.33 12.18
C GLN A 91 -6.50 -11.28 13.18
N GLY A 92 -6.73 -9.99 12.92
CA GLY A 92 -6.37 -8.93 13.85
C GLY A 92 -7.39 -8.65 14.97
N LEU A 93 -8.59 -9.25 14.93
CA LEU A 93 -9.58 -9.08 16.01
C LEU A 93 -9.12 -9.74 17.31
N ARG A 94 -9.59 -9.19 18.43
CA ARG A 94 -9.34 -9.77 19.75
C ARG A 94 -9.96 -11.17 19.88
N PRO A 95 -9.30 -12.10 20.59
CA PRO A 95 -9.79 -13.47 20.77
C PRO A 95 -11.22 -13.56 21.29
N GLU A 96 -11.64 -12.65 22.16
CA GLU A 96 -12.98 -12.60 22.77
C GLU A 96 -14.06 -12.41 21.70
N ILE A 97 -13.78 -11.56 20.71
CA ILE A 97 -14.70 -11.26 19.62
C ILE A 97 -14.73 -12.40 18.61
N LYS A 98 -13.55 -12.96 18.27
CA LYS A 98 -13.43 -14.15 17.41
C LYS A 98 -14.26 -15.32 17.93
N ARG A 99 -14.19 -15.59 19.24
CA ARG A 99 -15.01 -16.64 19.88
C ARG A 99 -16.50 -16.38 19.72
N GLY A 100 -16.95 -15.13 19.88
CA GLY A 100 -18.35 -14.75 19.69
C GLY A 100 -18.85 -14.94 18.25
N LEU A 101 -18.00 -14.74 17.25
CA LEU A 101 -18.33 -14.99 15.84
C LEU A 101 -18.42 -16.47 15.50
N ALA A 102 -17.48 -17.28 16.00
CA ALA A 102 -17.47 -18.74 15.78
C ALA A 102 -18.74 -19.41 16.34
N VAL A 103 -19.24 -18.97 17.49
CA VAL A 103 -20.47 -19.51 18.11
C VAL A 103 -21.71 -19.21 17.26
N ARG A 104 -21.74 -18.10 16.50
CA ARG A 104 -22.90 -17.71 15.68
C ARG A 104 -22.97 -18.40 14.32
N ILE A 105 -21.90 -19.07 13.88
CA ILE A 105 -21.86 -19.79 12.60
C ILE A 105 -22.29 -21.26 12.78
N ILE A 106 -22.35 -21.76 14.02
CA ILE A 106 -22.60 -23.18 14.35
C ILE A 106 -24.05 -23.44 14.86
N ASN A 107 -24.89 -22.41 15.03
CA ASN A 107 -26.31 -22.52 15.39
C ASN A 107 -27.22 -22.00 14.28
#